data_AF-Q2FP15-F1
#
_entry.id   AF-Q2FP15-F1
#
_cell.length_a   1.000
_cell.length_b   1.000
_cell.length_c   1.000
_cell.angle_alpha   90.00
_cell.angle_beta   90.00
_cell.angle_gamma   90.00
#
_symmetry.space_group_name_H-M   'P 1'
#
loop_
_entity.id
_entity.type
_entity.pdbx_description
1 polymer ?
#
loop_
_entity_poly.entity_id
_entity_poly.type
_entity_poly.pdbx_seq_one_letter_code
_entity_poly.pdbx_strand_id
1 'polypeptide(L)'
;MVLSSVPQFFGLIYALIAVPLIFYLYKKGLFRPAVQIVLLVLSTLLGFLIFAPVLPYQFQQVLFGEIRKLGMPLEAILFFLFLFILLTVIGGRAYCSAVCPIGAIQELLSKVPTPKIAIPWKRSVLIIHIVVFVLFVWFALFFPNFQFKCIGMKYFFFLEYTSVKFYLFAGIMLLGLFIYRPFCRFICPYGLFLTLASYFSLMRLTRTDACISCKQCEKVCPVGEAYADSNKSECFLCGRCTQVCPVKGALVYQKRK
;
A
#
# COMPACT_ATOMS: atom_id res chain seq x y z
N MET A 1 -19.87 -14.04 -20.18
CA MET A 1 -20.25 -12.76 -19.53
C MET A 1 -20.53 -12.87 -18.01
N VAL A 2 -20.09 -13.92 -17.29
CA VAL A 2 -20.33 -14.07 -15.83
C VAL A 2 -19.04 -14.16 -14.99
N LEU A 3 -17.86 -14.19 -15.61
CA LEU A 3 -16.58 -14.31 -14.89
C LEU A 3 -15.95 -12.98 -14.41
N SER A 4 -16.60 -11.83 -14.59
CA SER A 4 -16.05 -10.53 -14.17
C SER A 4 -16.51 -10.06 -12.79
N SER A 5 -17.67 -10.52 -12.30
CA SER A 5 -18.25 -10.12 -11.01
C SER A 5 -17.82 -11.03 -9.84
N VAL A 6 -17.62 -12.33 -10.11
CA VAL A 6 -17.16 -13.30 -9.10
C VAL A 6 -15.78 -12.94 -8.53
N PRO A 7 -14.75 -12.58 -9.32
CA PRO A 7 -13.43 -12.22 -8.80
C PRO A 7 -13.43 -10.98 -7.89
N GLN A 8 -14.32 -10.02 -8.15
CA GLN A 8 -14.39 -8.76 -7.41
C GLN A 8 -14.90 -8.97 -5.98
N PHE A 9 -15.89 -9.84 -5.82
CA PHE A 9 -16.48 -10.16 -4.52
C PHE A 9 -15.49 -10.94 -3.62
N PHE A 10 -14.80 -11.94 -4.16
CA PHE A 10 -13.80 -12.71 -3.42
C PHE A 10 -12.62 -11.85 -2.96
N GLY A 11 -12.17 -10.92 -3.79
CA GLY A 11 -11.13 -9.96 -3.44
C GLY A 11 -11.45 -9.09 -2.24
N LEU A 12 -12.72 -8.72 -2.16
CA LEU A 12 -13.20 -7.83 -1.13
C LEU A 12 -13.35 -8.56 0.20
N ILE A 13 -13.89 -9.78 0.18
CA ILE A 13 -13.90 -10.69 1.33
C ILE A 13 -12.47 -10.92 1.82
N TYR A 14 -11.53 -11.15 0.91
CA TYR A 14 -10.13 -11.32 1.25
C TYR A 14 -9.56 -10.09 1.97
N ALA A 15 -9.81 -8.87 1.48
CA ALA A 15 -9.36 -7.66 2.15
C ALA A 15 -9.98 -7.49 3.55
N LEU A 16 -11.27 -7.81 3.70
CA LEU A 16 -11.98 -7.74 4.97
C LEU A 16 -11.49 -8.74 6.01
N ILE A 17 -11.01 -9.91 5.59
CA ILE A 17 -10.45 -10.91 6.50
C ILE A 17 -8.96 -10.66 6.76
N ALA A 18 -8.20 -10.32 5.72
CA ALA A 18 -6.75 -10.16 5.80
C ALA A 18 -6.34 -8.95 6.64
N VAL A 19 -7.03 -7.80 6.52
CA VAL A 19 -6.65 -6.58 7.25
C VAL A 19 -6.77 -6.74 8.78
N PRO A 20 -7.90 -7.22 9.34
CA PRO A 20 -8.01 -7.49 10.78
C PRO A 20 -7.02 -8.56 11.26
N LEU A 21 -6.79 -9.61 10.46
CA LEU A 21 -5.81 -10.65 10.79
C LEU A 21 -4.39 -10.07 10.90
N ILE A 22 -3.99 -9.24 9.94
CA ILE A 22 -2.69 -8.56 9.96
C ILE A 22 -2.59 -7.65 11.19
N PHE A 23 -3.64 -6.91 11.49
CA PHE A 23 -3.68 -6.06 12.67
C PHE A 23 -3.51 -6.85 13.98
N TYR A 24 -4.19 -8.00 14.08
CA TYR A 24 -4.04 -8.93 15.20
C TYR A 24 -2.62 -9.47 15.33
N LEU A 25 -2.01 -9.89 14.20
CA LEU A 25 -0.63 -10.37 14.17
C LEU A 25 0.37 -9.29 14.61
N TYR A 26 0.15 -8.04 14.21
CA TYR A 26 0.96 -6.90 14.63
C TYR A 26 0.83 -6.62 16.13
N LYS A 27 -0.40 -6.60 16.65
CA LYS A 27 -0.66 -6.35 18.08
C LYS A 27 -0.05 -7.43 18.97
N LYS A 28 -0.06 -8.69 18.53
CA LYS A 28 0.51 -9.82 19.27
C LYS A 28 2.04 -9.96 19.07
N GLY A 29 2.66 -9.17 18.20
CA GLY A 29 4.09 -9.29 17.89
C GLY A 29 4.48 -10.59 17.16
N LEU A 30 3.50 -11.33 16.62
CA LEU A 30 3.72 -12.57 15.85
C LEU A 30 4.08 -12.30 14.38
N PHE A 31 4.23 -11.03 13.98
CA PHE A 31 4.60 -10.65 12.62
C PHE A 31 6.08 -10.95 12.32
N ARG A 32 6.39 -12.24 12.23
CA ARG A 32 7.70 -12.80 11.89
C ARG A 32 7.98 -12.62 10.39
N PRO A 33 9.25 -12.53 9.97
CA PRO A 33 9.62 -12.38 8.56
C PRO A 33 9.09 -13.51 7.67
N ALA A 34 8.98 -14.74 8.19
CA ALA A 34 8.41 -15.88 7.46
C ALA A 34 6.91 -15.68 7.16
N VAL A 35 6.11 -15.31 8.17
CA VAL A 35 4.68 -15.03 8.03
C VAL A 35 4.46 -13.88 7.04
N GLN A 36 5.28 -12.84 7.13
CA GLN A 36 5.25 -11.73 6.18
C GLN A 36 5.49 -12.19 4.74
N ILE A 37 6.51 -13.04 4.49
CA ILE A 37 6.79 -13.54 3.13
C ILE A 37 5.62 -14.36 2.61
N VAL A 38 5.07 -15.27 3.42
CA VAL A 38 3.91 -16.09 3.03
C VAL A 38 2.73 -15.20 2.65
N LEU A 39 2.42 -14.18 3.46
CA LEU A 39 1.35 -13.22 3.15
C LEU A 39 1.63 -12.47 1.85
N LEU A 40 2.84 -11.95 1.65
CA LEU A 40 3.21 -11.20 0.45
C LEU A 40 3.12 -12.06 -0.82
N VAL A 41 3.61 -13.31 -0.77
CA VAL A 41 3.55 -14.24 -1.89
C VAL A 41 2.09 -14.60 -2.19
N LEU A 42 1.29 -14.90 -1.16
CA LEU A 42 -0.12 -15.20 -1.31
C LEU A 42 -0.88 -14.03 -1.94
N SER A 43 -0.67 -12.80 -1.46
CA SER A 43 -1.33 -11.61 -2.02
C SER A 43 -0.87 -11.29 -3.44
N THR A 44 0.40 -11.58 -3.77
CA THR A 44 0.92 -11.45 -5.14
C THR A 44 0.27 -12.47 -6.06
N LEU A 45 0.26 -13.75 -5.69
CA LEU A 45 -0.38 -14.84 -6.44
C LEU A 45 -1.87 -14.56 -6.65
N LEU A 46 -2.58 -14.17 -5.59
CA LEU A 46 -3.99 -13.78 -5.69
C LEU A 46 -4.17 -12.59 -6.63
N GLY A 47 -3.29 -11.59 -6.61
CA GLY A 47 -3.35 -10.45 -7.54
C GLY A 47 -3.19 -10.83 -9.01
N PHE A 48 -2.38 -11.85 -9.33
CA PHE A 48 -2.24 -12.37 -10.69
C PHE A 48 -3.38 -13.33 -11.10
N LEU A 49 -3.89 -14.14 -10.16
CA LEU A 49 -4.91 -15.17 -10.44
C LEU A 49 -6.35 -14.64 -10.45
N ILE A 50 -6.65 -13.72 -9.54
CA ILE A 50 -7.98 -13.21 -9.28
C ILE A 50 -7.77 -11.71 -9.25
N PHE A 51 -8.01 -11.00 -10.36
CA PHE A 51 -7.91 -9.54 -10.40
C PHE A 51 -9.03 -8.93 -9.53
N ALA A 52 -8.83 -9.08 -8.24
CA ALA A 52 -9.56 -8.61 -7.09
C ALA A 52 -9.05 -7.20 -6.83
N PRO A 53 -9.97 -6.28 -6.56
CA PRO A 53 -9.82 -4.90 -6.97
C PRO A 53 -8.61 -4.27 -6.30
N VAL A 54 -7.70 -3.79 -7.14
CA VAL A 54 -6.89 -2.64 -6.75
C VAL A 54 -7.93 -1.55 -6.44
N LEU A 55 -8.10 -1.17 -5.17
CA LEU A 55 -8.81 0.05 -4.75
C LEU A 55 -8.54 1.24 -5.68
N PRO A 56 -7.32 1.38 -6.25
CA PRO A 56 -7.08 2.35 -7.30
C PRO A 56 -7.98 2.29 -8.51
N TYR A 57 -8.29 1.10 -8.99
CA TYR A 57 -9.10 0.92 -10.17
C TYR A 57 -10.56 1.23 -9.89
N GLN A 58 -11.12 0.72 -8.79
CA GLN A 58 -12.53 0.92 -8.45
C GLN A 58 -12.84 2.38 -8.12
N PHE A 59 -12.04 3.04 -7.28
CA PHE A 59 -12.28 4.45 -6.99
C PHE A 59 -12.05 5.32 -8.22
N GLN A 60 -11.11 4.96 -9.09
CA GLN A 60 -10.94 5.68 -10.35
C GLN A 60 -12.17 5.51 -11.24
N GLN A 61 -12.75 4.31 -11.36
CA GLN A 61 -13.99 4.10 -12.11
C GLN A 61 -15.19 4.87 -11.53
N VAL A 62 -15.27 5.02 -10.20
CA VAL A 62 -16.27 5.87 -9.53
C VAL A 62 -16.05 7.34 -9.86
N LEU A 63 -14.80 7.83 -9.82
CA LEU A 63 -14.44 9.21 -10.14
C LEU A 63 -14.78 9.60 -11.58
N PHE A 64 -14.67 8.65 -12.52
CA PHE A 64 -14.97 8.83 -13.94
C PHE A 64 -16.45 8.62 -14.30
N GLY A 65 -17.34 8.39 -13.33
CA GLY A 65 -18.78 8.24 -13.59
C GLY A 65 -19.17 6.96 -14.35
N GLU A 66 -18.25 6.03 -14.59
CA GLU A 66 -18.50 4.76 -15.28
C GLU A 66 -19.13 3.70 -14.36
N ILE A 67 -20.19 4.08 -13.64
CA ILE A 67 -20.87 3.23 -12.65
C ILE A 67 -21.50 1.99 -13.30
N ARG A 68 -21.92 2.08 -14.58
CA ARG A 68 -22.57 0.98 -15.33
C ARG A 68 -21.68 -0.23 -15.63
N LYS A 69 -20.34 -0.09 -15.63
CA LYS A 69 -19.42 -1.21 -15.89
C LYS A 69 -19.00 -1.96 -14.61
N LEU A 70 -19.44 -1.53 -13.43
CA LEU A 70 -18.97 -2.09 -12.16
C LEU A 70 -19.71 -3.34 -11.70
N GLY A 71 -20.86 -3.70 -12.28
CA GLY A 71 -21.60 -4.93 -11.92
C GLY A 71 -22.04 -5.03 -10.45
N MET A 72 -21.87 -3.98 -9.65
CA MET A 72 -22.24 -3.90 -8.23
C MET A 72 -23.09 -2.64 -7.97
N PRO A 73 -24.01 -2.65 -6.99
CA PRO A 73 -24.76 -1.46 -6.60
C PRO A 73 -23.84 -0.39 -6.00
N LEU A 74 -24.13 0.89 -6.29
CA LEU A 74 -23.35 2.06 -5.85
C LEU A 74 -23.12 2.07 -4.33
N GLU A 75 -24.15 1.68 -3.58
CA GLU A 75 -24.16 1.65 -2.11
C GLU A 75 -23.09 0.71 -1.55
N ALA A 76 -22.91 -0.47 -2.17
CA ALA A 76 -21.90 -1.43 -1.75
C ALA A 76 -20.49 -0.86 -1.94
N ILE A 77 -20.23 -0.17 -3.07
CA ILE A 77 -18.92 0.42 -3.36
C ILE A 77 -18.58 1.52 -2.37
N LEU A 78 -19.52 2.42 -2.08
CA LEU A 78 -19.34 3.48 -1.09
C LEU A 78 -19.11 2.90 0.30
N PHE A 79 -19.86 1.87 0.68
CA PHE A 79 -19.68 1.17 1.95
C PHE A 79 -18.28 0.56 2.07
N PHE A 80 -17.79 -0.11 1.03
CA PHE A 80 -16.46 -0.74 1.08
C PHE A 80 -15.32 0.27 1.03
N LEU A 81 -15.46 1.36 0.28
CA LEU A 81 -14.50 2.44 0.29
C LEU A 81 -14.43 3.08 1.69
N PHE A 82 -15.57 3.35 2.30
CA PHE A 82 -15.66 3.89 3.65
C PHE A 82 -15.02 2.95 4.67
N LEU A 83 -15.38 1.66 4.62
CA LEU A 83 -14.83 0.64 5.51
C LEU A 83 -13.31 0.50 5.34
N PHE A 84 -12.81 0.61 4.11
CA PHE A 84 -11.38 0.58 3.84
C PHE A 84 -10.63 1.78 4.43
N ILE A 85 -11.19 2.99 4.28
CA ILE A 85 -10.65 4.20 4.90
C ILE A 85 -10.68 4.06 6.41
N LEU A 86 -11.78 3.57 6.98
CA LEU A 86 -11.91 3.33 8.42
C LEU A 86 -10.85 2.35 8.94
N LEU A 87 -10.64 1.23 8.23
CA LEU A 87 -9.58 0.26 8.57
C LEU A 87 -8.18 0.89 8.47
N THR A 88 -7.96 1.79 7.51
CA THR A 88 -6.69 2.53 7.39
C THR A 88 -6.51 3.55 8.52
N VAL A 89 -7.59 4.19 8.99
CA VAL A 89 -7.54 5.07 10.17
C VAL A 89 -7.32 4.25 11.45
N ILE A 90 -7.81 3.03 11.55
CA ILE A 90 -7.56 2.20 12.73
C ILE A 90 -6.13 1.65 12.72
N GLY A 91 -5.71 1.08 11.60
CA GLY A 91 -4.49 0.26 11.48
C GLY A 91 -3.36 0.87 10.64
N GLY A 92 -3.47 2.14 10.24
CA GLY A 92 -2.51 2.77 9.32
C GLY A 92 -2.51 2.11 7.94
N ARG A 93 -1.40 2.24 7.21
CA ARG A 93 -1.20 1.67 5.86
C ARG A 93 -0.96 0.14 5.83
N ALA A 94 -1.60 -0.61 6.72
CA ALA A 94 -1.48 -2.07 6.81
C ALA A 94 -1.97 -2.79 5.53
N TYR A 95 -2.95 -2.22 4.82
CA TYR A 95 -3.40 -2.80 3.56
C TYR A 95 -2.33 -2.77 2.47
N CYS A 96 -1.67 -1.63 2.29
CA CYS A 96 -0.59 -1.51 1.30
C CYS A 96 0.61 -2.38 1.67
N SER A 97 0.80 -2.72 2.96
CA SER A 97 1.96 -3.47 3.42
C SER A 97 1.94 -4.93 2.97
N ALA A 98 0.80 -5.59 3.11
CA ALA A 98 0.67 -7.03 2.87
C ALA A 98 -0.49 -7.42 1.94
N VAL A 99 -1.59 -6.65 1.88
CA VAL A 99 -2.80 -7.04 1.12
C VAL A 99 -2.75 -6.57 -0.33
N CYS A 100 -2.19 -5.39 -0.59
CA CYS A 100 -2.09 -4.84 -1.94
C CYS A 100 -1.06 -5.63 -2.77
N PRO A 101 -1.42 -6.20 -3.94
CA PRO A 101 -0.48 -7.01 -4.74
C PRO A 101 0.69 -6.17 -5.28
N ILE A 102 0.45 -4.92 -5.69
CA ILE A 102 1.52 -4.02 -6.16
C ILE A 102 2.50 -3.72 -5.02
N GLY A 103 1.96 -3.41 -3.83
CA GLY A 103 2.77 -3.20 -2.64
C GLY A 103 3.55 -4.46 -2.22
N ALA A 104 2.94 -5.63 -2.40
CA ALA A 104 3.54 -6.90 -2.06
C ALA A 104 4.73 -7.24 -2.98
N ILE A 105 4.56 -7.08 -4.30
CA ILE A 105 5.63 -7.23 -5.29
C ILE A 105 6.79 -6.29 -4.95
N GLN A 106 6.51 -5.01 -4.65
CA GLN A 106 7.56 -4.05 -4.31
C GLN A 106 8.25 -4.36 -2.98
N GLU A 107 7.55 -4.90 -1.99
CA GLU A 107 8.17 -5.36 -0.75
C GLU A 107 9.11 -6.54 -1.01
N LEU A 108 8.67 -7.52 -1.82
CA LEU A 108 9.47 -8.68 -2.20
C LEU A 108 10.72 -8.26 -2.97
N LEU A 109 10.59 -7.38 -3.97
CA LEU A 109 11.72 -6.81 -4.70
C LEU A 109 12.69 -6.09 -3.77
N SER A 110 12.18 -5.37 -2.77
CA SER A 110 13.04 -4.68 -1.80
C SER A 110 13.78 -5.61 -0.83
N LYS A 111 13.48 -6.92 -0.80
CA LYS A 111 14.25 -7.92 -0.04
C LYS A 111 15.46 -8.44 -0.80
N VAL A 112 15.49 -8.28 -2.12
CA VAL A 112 16.66 -8.63 -2.94
C VAL A 112 17.87 -7.79 -2.46
N PRO A 113 19.07 -8.40 -2.34
CA PRO A 113 20.27 -7.70 -1.88
C PRO A 113 20.88 -6.84 -3.00
N THR A 114 20.26 -5.70 -3.26
CA THR A 114 20.71 -4.66 -4.19
C THR A 114 21.17 -3.40 -3.44
N PRO A 115 22.02 -2.54 -4.04
CA PRO A 115 22.35 -1.24 -3.45
C PRO A 115 21.07 -0.40 -3.35
N LYS A 116 20.62 -0.16 -2.12
CA LYS A 116 19.37 0.56 -1.84
C LYS A 116 19.64 2.02 -1.58
N ILE A 117 18.93 2.87 -2.32
CA ILE A 117 18.95 4.31 -2.12
C ILE A 117 17.87 4.65 -1.10
N ALA A 118 18.29 5.04 0.11
CA ALA A 118 17.37 5.54 1.12
C ALA A 118 17.04 7.01 0.81
N ILE A 119 15.78 7.29 0.51
CA ILE A 119 15.29 8.66 0.32
C ILE A 119 14.43 8.99 1.55
N PRO A 120 14.93 9.65 2.60
CA PRO A 120 14.15 9.92 3.82
C PRO A 120 13.29 11.20 3.75
N TRP A 121 13.07 11.79 2.56
CA TRP A 121 12.39 13.08 2.43
C TRP A 121 10.87 12.98 2.63
N LYS A 122 10.38 13.42 3.80
CA LYS A 122 8.95 13.36 4.15
C LYS A 122 8.11 14.44 3.48
N ARG A 123 8.56 15.71 3.56
CA ARG A 123 7.82 16.85 2.97
C ARG A 123 7.69 16.69 1.46
N SER A 124 8.75 16.28 0.77
CA SER A 124 8.74 16.06 -0.67
C SER A 124 7.75 14.96 -1.07
N VAL A 125 7.58 13.91 -0.27
CA VAL A 125 6.63 12.83 -0.56
C VAL A 125 5.19 13.29 -0.44
N LEU A 126 4.85 14.10 0.57
CA LEU A 126 3.52 14.68 0.67
C LEU A 126 3.21 15.57 -0.56
N ILE A 127 4.16 16.41 -0.96
CA ILE A 127 4.03 17.26 -2.14
C ILE A 127 3.85 16.41 -3.40
N ILE A 128 4.64 15.35 -3.57
CA ILE A 128 4.50 14.45 -4.72
C ILE A 128 3.11 13.82 -4.75
N HIS A 129 2.59 13.34 -3.63
CA HIS A 129 1.23 12.80 -3.58
C HIS A 129 0.17 13.84 -3.94
N ILE A 130 0.31 15.09 -3.49
CA ILE A 130 -0.59 16.19 -3.86
C ILE A 130 -0.51 16.46 -5.36
N VAL A 131 0.70 16.60 -5.91
CA VAL A 131 0.92 16.88 -7.34
C VAL A 131 0.35 15.75 -8.20
N VAL A 132 0.63 14.50 -7.87
CA VAL A 132 0.10 13.33 -8.58
C VAL A 132 -1.42 13.28 -8.51
N PHE A 133 -2.01 13.57 -7.35
CA PHE A 133 -3.45 13.60 -7.19
C PHE A 133 -4.10 14.73 -8.01
N VAL A 134 -3.54 15.93 -7.95
CA VAL A 134 -4.03 17.09 -8.74
C VAL A 134 -3.89 16.83 -10.23
N LEU A 135 -2.74 16.33 -10.69
CA LEU A 135 -2.54 15.96 -12.09
C LEU A 135 -3.52 14.88 -12.53
N PHE A 136 -3.80 13.90 -11.67
CA PHE A 136 -4.77 12.84 -11.94
C PHE A 136 -6.20 13.36 -12.07
N VAL A 137 -6.64 14.24 -11.15
CA VAL A 137 -7.96 14.88 -11.21
C VAL A 137 -8.06 15.82 -12.41
N TRP A 138 -7.03 16.62 -12.67
CA TRP A 138 -6.97 17.50 -13.84
C TRP A 138 -7.09 16.69 -15.13
N PHE A 139 -6.27 15.66 -15.29
CA PHE A 139 -6.33 14.79 -16.45
C PHE A 139 -7.71 14.11 -16.60
N ALA A 140 -8.33 13.73 -15.48
CA ALA A 140 -9.66 13.14 -15.47
C ALA A 140 -10.76 14.08 -15.99
N LEU A 141 -10.67 15.37 -15.66
CA LEU A 141 -11.65 16.38 -16.07
C LEU A 141 -11.47 16.84 -17.53
N PHE A 142 -10.22 17.01 -17.99
CA PHE A 142 -9.93 17.56 -19.31
C PHE A 142 -9.90 16.49 -20.42
N PHE A 143 -9.63 15.22 -20.10
CA PHE A 143 -9.55 14.14 -21.07
C PHE A 143 -10.40 12.92 -20.65
N PRO A 144 -11.74 13.02 -20.62
CA PRO A 144 -12.62 11.92 -20.21
C PRO A 144 -12.48 10.68 -21.10
N ASN A 145 -12.14 10.85 -22.39
CA ASN A 145 -11.91 9.75 -23.34
C ASN A 145 -10.51 9.12 -23.23
N PHE A 146 -9.60 9.71 -22.44
CA PHE A 146 -8.29 9.14 -22.16
C PHE A 146 -8.43 8.15 -21.00
N GLN A 147 -9.26 7.14 -21.23
CA GLN A 147 -9.49 6.04 -20.30
C GLN A 147 -8.16 5.32 -20.03
N PHE A 148 -7.69 5.37 -18.79
CA PHE A 148 -6.93 4.31 -18.10
C PHE A 148 -5.74 3.66 -18.85
N LYS A 149 -5.19 4.27 -19.89
CA LYS A 149 -4.11 3.68 -20.70
C LYS A 149 -2.70 4.04 -20.20
N CYS A 150 -2.54 5.02 -19.31
CA CYS A 150 -1.20 5.50 -18.97
C CYS A 150 -0.45 4.68 -17.91
N ILE A 151 -1.12 4.14 -16.89
CA ILE A 151 -0.39 3.52 -15.76
C ILE A 151 -0.08 2.04 -16.01
N GLY A 152 -0.57 1.42 -17.08
CA GLY A 152 -0.13 0.05 -17.47
C GLY A 152 -0.49 -1.08 -16.50
N MET A 153 -1.11 -0.78 -15.34
CA MET A 153 -1.38 -1.76 -14.28
C MET A 153 -2.16 -2.99 -14.77
N LYS A 154 -3.24 -2.78 -15.53
CA LYS A 154 -4.03 -3.89 -16.10
C LYS A 154 -3.15 -4.76 -16.99
N TYR A 155 -2.45 -4.14 -17.94
CA TYR A 155 -1.56 -4.83 -18.88
C TYR A 155 -0.49 -5.68 -18.16
N PHE A 156 0.07 -5.17 -17.06
CA PHE A 156 1.05 -5.88 -16.24
C PHE A 156 0.50 -7.17 -15.62
N PHE A 157 -0.67 -7.12 -14.99
CA PHE A 157 -1.25 -8.31 -14.34
C PHE A 157 -1.86 -9.31 -15.33
N PHE A 158 -2.39 -8.85 -16.47
CA PHE A 158 -2.87 -9.72 -17.54
C PHE A 158 -1.75 -10.29 -18.41
N LEU A 159 -0.48 -9.97 -18.12
CA LEU A 159 0.70 -10.41 -18.86
C LEU A 159 0.56 -10.14 -20.38
N GLU A 160 -0.06 -9.01 -20.74
CA GLU A 160 -0.22 -8.58 -22.13
C GLU A 160 1.12 -8.01 -22.66
N TYR A 161 2.04 -8.90 -23.01
CA TYR A 161 3.41 -8.57 -23.46
C TYR A 161 3.47 -7.75 -24.76
N THR A 162 2.38 -7.71 -25.53
CA THR A 162 2.27 -6.94 -26.79
C THR A 162 2.16 -5.43 -26.55
N SER A 163 1.78 -5.00 -25.34
CA SER A 163 1.56 -3.58 -25.04
C SER A 163 2.81 -2.91 -24.49
N VAL A 164 3.24 -1.78 -25.08
CA VAL A 164 4.35 -0.93 -24.57
C VAL A 164 4.16 -0.53 -23.09
N LYS A 165 2.90 -0.41 -22.66
CA LYS A 165 2.52 -0.06 -21.28
C LYS A 165 2.88 -1.12 -20.25
N PHE A 166 2.95 -2.39 -20.65
CA PHE A 166 3.43 -3.48 -19.82
C PHE A 166 4.87 -3.18 -19.37
N TYR A 167 5.75 -2.92 -20.34
CA TYR A 167 7.16 -2.64 -20.09
C TYR A 167 7.38 -1.36 -19.28
N LEU A 168 6.57 -0.33 -19.51
CA LEU A 168 6.63 0.90 -18.71
C LEU A 168 6.34 0.64 -17.23
N PHE A 169 5.26 -0.09 -16.93
CA PHE A 169 4.89 -0.40 -15.55
C PHE A 169 5.84 -1.42 -14.92
N ALA A 170 6.28 -2.43 -15.67
CA ALA A 170 7.30 -3.37 -15.23
C ALA A 170 8.61 -2.66 -14.88
N GLY A 171 9.02 -1.66 -15.67
CA GLY A 171 10.17 -0.80 -15.36
C GLY A 171 10.01 -0.07 -14.03
N ILE A 172 8.84 0.51 -13.76
CA ILE A 172 8.53 1.13 -12.47
C ILE A 172 8.57 0.11 -11.32
N MET A 173 8.11 -1.12 -11.54
CA MET A 173 8.23 -2.18 -10.53
C MET A 173 9.70 -2.54 -10.29
N LEU A 174 10.51 -2.68 -11.34
CA LEU A 174 11.94 -2.98 -11.26
C LEU A 174 12.74 -1.90 -10.56
N LEU A 175 12.35 -0.62 -10.66
CA LEU A 175 12.92 0.45 -9.82
C LEU A 175 12.75 0.16 -8.32
N GLY A 176 11.80 -0.71 -7.95
CA GLY A 176 11.60 -1.23 -6.59
C GLY A 176 12.80 -2.01 -6.03
N LEU A 177 13.74 -2.43 -6.88
CA LEU A 177 15.00 -3.04 -6.47
C LEU A 177 15.96 -2.02 -5.84
N PHE A 178 16.02 -0.81 -6.38
CA PHE A 178 16.92 0.25 -5.92
C PHE A 178 16.26 1.18 -4.91
N ILE A 179 14.98 1.49 -5.13
CA ILE A 179 14.20 2.42 -4.33
C ILE A 179 13.11 1.63 -3.61
N TYR A 180 12.92 1.88 -2.32
CA TYR A 180 11.84 1.23 -1.58
C TYR A 180 10.45 1.73 -2.03
N ARG A 181 9.64 0.84 -2.61
CA ARG A 181 8.23 1.07 -3.02
C ARG A 181 8.01 2.34 -3.86
N PRO A 182 8.63 2.46 -5.06
CA PRO A 182 8.56 3.67 -5.87
C PRO A 182 7.13 3.98 -6.35
N PHE A 183 6.35 2.96 -6.67
CA PHE A 183 4.96 3.17 -7.13
C PHE A 183 4.08 3.71 -6.02
N CYS A 184 4.08 3.07 -4.84
CA CYS A 184 3.27 3.52 -3.71
C CYS A 184 3.65 4.91 -3.22
N ARG A 185 4.90 5.35 -3.45
CA ARG A 185 5.45 6.61 -2.95
C ARG A 185 5.36 7.78 -3.92
N PHE A 186 5.47 7.51 -5.23
CA PHE A 186 5.62 8.57 -6.23
C PHE A 186 4.55 8.58 -7.31
N ILE A 187 3.83 7.47 -7.52
CA ILE A 187 2.92 7.32 -8.68
C ILE A 187 1.50 7.03 -8.23
N CYS A 188 1.31 6.47 -7.04
CA CYS A 188 0.00 6.09 -6.54
C CYS A 188 -0.86 7.34 -6.22
N PRO A 189 -1.97 7.58 -6.95
CA PRO A 189 -2.84 8.73 -6.69
C PRO A 189 -3.58 8.62 -5.35
N TYR A 190 -3.75 7.39 -4.84
CA TYR A 190 -4.35 7.09 -3.54
C TYR A 190 -3.43 7.33 -2.37
N GLY A 191 -2.13 7.51 -2.66
CA GLY A 191 -1.15 7.70 -1.61
C GLY A 191 -1.52 8.87 -0.72
N LEU A 192 -2.04 9.97 -1.29
CA LEU A 192 -2.50 11.16 -0.53
C LEU A 192 -3.53 10.81 0.54
N PHE A 193 -4.64 10.16 0.16
CA PHE A 193 -5.69 9.77 1.10
C PHE A 193 -5.16 8.82 2.18
N LEU A 194 -4.31 7.88 1.79
CA LEU A 194 -3.71 6.93 2.73
C LEU A 194 -2.73 7.60 3.69
N THR A 195 -1.95 8.58 3.23
CA THR A 195 -1.05 9.38 4.08
C THR A 195 -1.86 10.17 5.09
N LEU A 196 -2.95 10.80 4.64
CA LEU A 196 -3.84 11.59 5.49
C LEU A 196 -4.56 10.70 6.51
N ALA A 197 -5.14 9.59 6.07
CA ALA A 197 -5.79 8.61 6.95
C ALA A 197 -4.79 8.02 7.97
N SER A 198 -3.57 7.70 7.52
CA SER A 198 -2.52 7.20 8.41
C SER A 198 -1.98 8.29 9.36
N TYR A 199 -2.04 9.57 8.97
CA TYR A 199 -1.74 10.69 9.87
C TYR A 199 -2.74 10.80 11.02
N PHE A 200 -3.98 10.34 10.83
CA PHE A 200 -4.98 10.20 11.89
C PHE A 200 -5.02 8.81 12.51
N SER A 201 -4.08 7.92 12.18
CA SER A 201 -4.20 6.53 12.61
C SER A 201 -4.21 6.41 14.14
N LEU A 202 -5.16 5.62 14.67
CA LEU A 202 -5.27 5.37 16.10
C LEU A 202 -4.13 4.48 16.59
N MET A 203 -3.72 3.50 15.79
CA MET A 203 -2.66 2.57 16.18
C MET A 203 -1.37 2.93 15.43
N ARG A 204 -0.27 3.02 16.19
CA ARG A 204 1.04 3.39 15.66
C ARG A 204 2.14 2.64 16.37
N LEU A 205 3.30 2.61 15.72
CA LEU A 205 4.53 2.17 16.34
C LEU A 205 5.01 3.25 17.31
N THR A 206 5.03 2.91 18.59
CA THR A 206 5.40 3.81 19.69
C THR A 206 6.62 3.26 20.42
N ARG A 207 7.52 4.17 20.82
CA ARG A 207 8.65 3.84 21.70
C ARG A 207 8.14 3.80 23.13
N THR A 208 8.52 2.75 23.87
CA THR A 208 8.26 2.64 25.31
C THR A 208 9.47 3.13 26.10
N ASP A 209 9.33 3.24 27.42
CA ASP A 209 10.41 3.65 28.32
C ASP A 209 11.59 2.65 28.35
N ALA A 210 11.39 1.45 27.82
CA ALA A 210 12.45 0.46 27.62
C ALA A 210 13.44 0.82 26.48
N CYS A 211 13.17 1.88 25.71
CA CYS A 211 14.02 2.29 24.59
C CYS A 211 15.32 2.96 25.05
N ILE A 212 16.45 2.29 24.82
CA ILE A 212 17.82 2.80 25.08
C ILE A 212 18.35 3.79 24.04
N SER A 213 17.50 4.29 23.15
CA SER A 213 17.86 5.32 22.14
C SER A 213 19.08 4.99 21.26
N CYS A 214 19.30 3.71 20.94
CA CYS A 214 20.43 3.25 20.11
C CYS A 214 20.36 3.62 18.62
N LYS A 215 19.22 4.19 18.16
CA LYS A 215 18.94 4.64 16.77
C LYS A 215 19.09 3.58 15.67
N GLN A 216 19.25 2.30 15.99
CA GLN A 216 19.36 1.24 14.99
C GLN A 216 18.09 1.10 14.13
N CYS A 217 16.91 1.29 14.75
CA CYS A 217 15.63 1.29 14.06
C CYS A 217 15.50 2.41 13.02
N GLU A 218 16.18 3.54 13.22
CA GLU A 218 16.19 4.68 12.30
C GLU A 218 17.05 4.41 11.07
N LYS A 219 18.23 3.80 11.26
CA LYS A 219 19.15 3.42 10.18
C LYS A 219 18.54 2.39 9.22
N VAL A 220 17.76 1.44 9.75
CA VAL A 220 17.14 0.37 8.95
C VAL A 220 15.84 0.80 8.26
N CYS A 221 15.25 1.93 8.65
CA CYS A 221 13.97 2.37 8.10
C CYS A 221 14.14 2.98 6.69
N PRO A 222 13.61 2.35 5.63
CA PRO A 222 13.83 2.82 4.26
C PRO A 222 13.11 4.15 3.95
N VAL A 223 12.04 4.45 4.69
CA VAL A 223 11.21 5.64 4.53
C VAL A 223 11.49 6.72 5.58
N GLY A 224 12.35 6.45 6.57
CA GLY A 224 12.60 7.39 7.65
C GLY A 224 11.38 7.63 8.55
N GLU A 225 10.46 6.68 8.67
CA GLU A 225 9.33 6.81 9.59
C GLU A 225 9.65 6.25 10.98
N ALA A 226 10.79 5.59 11.17
CA ALA A 226 11.18 5.08 12.48
C ALA A 226 11.66 6.17 13.46
N TYR A 227 12.03 7.39 13.01
CA TYR A 227 12.49 8.48 13.90
C TYR A 227 11.51 8.78 15.05
N ALA A 228 12.03 9.34 16.14
CA ALA A 228 11.24 9.75 17.31
C ALA A 228 10.18 10.78 16.90
N ASP A 229 10.59 11.82 16.18
CA ASP A 229 9.74 12.96 15.81
C ASP A 229 8.89 12.71 14.55
N SER A 230 8.72 11.45 14.16
CA SER A 230 7.97 11.10 12.95
C SER A 230 6.49 10.92 13.22
N ASN A 231 5.66 11.53 12.36
CA ASN A 231 4.21 11.39 12.42
C ASN A 231 3.68 10.00 12.01
N LYS A 232 4.55 9.11 11.51
CA LYS A 232 4.24 7.73 11.06
C LYS A 232 3.26 7.67 9.89
N SER A 233 3.02 8.77 9.19
CA SER A 233 2.02 8.85 8.11
C SER A 233 2.40 8.03 6.87
N GLU A 234 3.70 7.90 6.58
CA GLU A 234 4.23 7.06 5.49
C GLU A 234 4.69 5.67 5.97
N CYS A 235 4.33 5.26 7.19
CA CYS A 235 4.78 3.98 7.73
C CYS A 235 4.03 2.83 7.08
N PHE A 236 4.73 2.05 6.26
CA PHE A 236 4.17 0.85 5.62
C PHE A 236 4.11 -0.37 6.54
N LEU A 237 4.38 -0.26 7.85
CA LEU A 237 4.39 -1.41 8.77
C LEU A 237 5.13 -2.60 8.15
N CYS A 238 6.43 -2.45 7.90
CA CYS A 238 7.26 -3.52 7.31
C CYS A 238 7.95 -4.39 8.36
N GLY A 239 7.89 -4.00 9.65
CA GLY A 239 8.47 -4.75 10.78
C GLY A 239 10.00 -4.73 10.91
N ARG A 240 10.75 -4.12 9.98
CA ARG A 240 12.22 -4.13 10.03
C ARG A 240 12.79 -3.47 11.29
N CYS A 241 12.14 -2.40 11.77
CA CYS A 241 12.55 -1.68 12.97
C CYS A 241 12.36 -2.49 14.26
N THR A 242 11.31 -3.31 14.35
CA THR A 242 11.07 -4.18 15.51
C THR A 242 11.97 -5.41 15.50
N GLN A 243 12.37 -5.89 14.31
CA GLN A 243 13.27 -7.04 14.15
C GLN A 243 14.72 -6.74 14.55
N VAL A 244 15.20 -5.53 14.29
CA VAL A 244 16.59 -5.12 14.60
C VAL A 244 16.74 -4.57 16.02
N CYS A 245 15.63 -4.29 16.71
CA CYS A 245 15.68 -3.70 18.04
C CYS A 245 16.33 -4.65 19.06
N PRO A 246 17.42 -4.24 19.76
CA PRO A 246 18.11 -5.11 20.71
C PRO A 246 17.31 -5.34 21.99
N VAL A 247 16.46 -4.38 22.37
CA VAL A 247 15.59 -4.47 23.54
C VAL A 247 14.19 -4.91 23.14
N LYS A 248 13.77 -6.08 23.63
CA LYS A 248 12.40 -6.59 23.41
C LYS A 248 11.40 -5.66 24.09
N GLY A 249 10.34 -5.28 23.36
CA GLY A 249 9.28 -4.42 23.89
C GLY A 249 9.60 -2.91 23.89
N ALA A 250 10.78 -2.49 23.43
CA ALA A 250 11.10 -1.06 23.26
C ALA A 250 10.32 -0.38 22.12
N LEU A 251 9.89 -1.17 21.12
CA LEU A 251 9.04 -0.72 20.02
C LEU A 251 7.78 -1.58 19.97
N VAL A 252 6.62 -0.98 20.24
CA VAL A 252 5.33 -1.68 20.33
C VAL A 252 4.32 -1.00 19.43
N TYR A 253 3.47 -1.81 18.78
CA TYR A 253 2.34 -1.33 18.00
C TYR A 253 1.11 -1.17 18.92
N GLN A 254 0.81 0.06 19.33
CA GLN A 254 -0.22 0.36 20.32
C GLN A 254 -1.05 1.59 19.95
N LYS A 255 -2.13 1.82 20.71
CA LYS A 255 -2.99 3.00 20.53
C LYS A 255 -2.17 4.26 20.84
N ARG A 256 -2.30 5.28 20.00
CA ARG A 256 -1.75 6.63 20.19
C ARG A 256 -2.32 7.16 21.52
N LYS A 257 -1.42 7.46 22.46
CA LYS A 257 -1.75 8.19 23.68
C LYS A 257 -2.05 9.65 23.32
#